data_AF-A0A851GE14-F1
#
_entry.id   AF-A0A851GE14-F1
#
_cell.length_a   1.000
_cell.length_b   1.000
_cell.length_c   1.000
_cell.angle_alpha   90.00
_cell.angle_beta   90.00
_cell.angle_gamma   90.00
#
_symmetry.space_group_name_H-M   'P 1'
#
loop_
_entity.id
_entity.type
_entity.pdbx_description
1 polymer ?
#
loop_
_entity_poly.entity_id
_entity_poly.type
_entity_poly.pdbx_seq_one_letter_code
_entity_poly.pdbx_strand_id
1 'polypeptide(L)'
;PLECYLLEQFSSPAHFAATRDAIIAFIDAHEAAYARYQQELPVRTRSEPLWKQGDVVWGSRVLPNIRPSREQYINAYILRTHNNPEAFRIGHAMNDFNRNICEFWNGWMTDKEQNQIARAEG
;
A
#
# COMPACT_ATOMS: atom_id res chain seq x y z
N PRO A 1 32.09 11.56 2.40
CA PRO A 1 31.19 12.55 3.06
C PRO A 1 29.81 12.73 2.40
N LEU A 2 29.34 11.76 1.61
CA LEU A 2 27.96 11.70 1.11
C LEU A 2 27.22 10.53 1.78
N GLU A 3 27.92 9.42 2.05
CA GLU A 3 27.30 8.23 2.66
C GLU A 3 26.72 8.52 4.05
N CYS A 4 27.43 9.28 4.91
CA CYS A 4 26.92 9.63 6.24
C CYS A 4 25.65 10.49 6.17
N TYR A 5 25.60 11.45 5.24
CA TYR A 5 24.44 12.32 5.04
C TYR A 5 23.21 11.54 4.57
N LEU A 6 23.39 10.63 3.60
CA LEU A 6 22.32 9.76 3.13
C LEU A 6 21.83 8.83 4.25
N LEU A 7 22.76 8.27 5.03
CA LEU A 7 22.41 7.40 6.16
C LEU A 7 21.58 8.16 7.19
N GLU A 8 21.96 9.38 7.55
CA GLU A 8 21.19 10.24 8.47
C GLU A 8 19.81 10.59 7.92
N GLN A 9 19.71 10.89 6.62
CA GLN A 9 18.44 11.21 5.97
C GLN A 9 17.48 10.01 6.01
N PHE A 10 17.91 8.83 5.55
CA PHE A 10 17.08 7.63 5.49
C PHE A 10 16.84 6.98 6.86
N SER A 11 17.70 7.24 7.84
CA SER A 11 17.49 6.79 9.23
C SER A 11 16.76 7.81 10.09
N SER A 12 16.33 8.96 9.56
CA SER A 12 15.65 9.99 10.34
C SER A 12 14.22 9.56 10.75
N PRO A 13 13.71 9.99 11.92
CA PRO A 13 12.31 9.78 12.29
C PRO A 13 11.34 10.42 11.28
N ALA A 14 11.75 11.53 10.65
CA ALA A 14 10.96 12.20 9.61
C ALA A 14 10.82 11.32 8.35
N HIS A 15 11.88 10.62 7.95
CA HIS A 15 11.80 9.66 6.84
C HIS A 15 10.86 8.49 7.18
N PHE A 16 10.94 7.94 8.40
CA PHE A 16 10.02 6.89 8.85
C PHE A 16 8.57 7.36 8.89
N ALA A 17 8.30 8.60 9.32
CA ALA A 17 6.97 9.19 9.29
C ALA A 17 6.44 9.29 7.85
N ALA A 18 7.24 9.83 6.93
CA ALA A 18 6.87 9.96 5.53
C ALA A 18 6.54 8.60 4.89
N THR A 19 7.39 7.59 5.13
CA THR A 19 7.16 6.23 4.62
C THR A 19 5.90 5.59 5.21
N ARG A 20 5.66 5.75 6.52
CA ARG A 20 4.42 5.31 7.17
C ARG A 20 3.20 5.96 6.52
N ASP A 21 3.23 7.28 6.37
CA ASP A 21 2.09 8.05 5.85
C ASP A 21 1.78 7.69 4.40
N ALA A 22 2.82 7.48 3.57
CA ALA A 22 2.67 6.99 2.20
C ALA A 22 2.01 5.61 2.14
N ILE A 23 2.44 4.66 2.98
CA ILE A 23 1.85 3.31 3.03
C ILE A 23 0.40 3.35 3.52
N ILE A 24 0.10 4.16 4.53
CA ILE A 24 -1.27 4.34 5.01
C ILE A 24 -2.14 4.91 3.89
N ALA A 25 -1.70 5.97 3.22
CA ALA A 25 -2.44 6.59 2.12
C ALA A 25 -2.65 5.62 0.95
N PHE A 26 -1.64 4.81 0.62
CA PHE A 26 -1.73 3.78 -0.41
C PHE A 26 -2.79 2.73 -0.08
N ILE A 27 -2.79 2.19 1.15
CA ILE A 27 -3.78 1.20 1.58
C ILE A 27 -5.17 1.83 1.66
N ASP A 28 -5.30 3.03 2.22
CA ASP A 28 -6.59 3.74 2.32
C ASP A 28 -7.21 4.00 0.94
N ALA A 29 -6.40 4.39 -0.06
CA ALA A 29 -6.88 4.62 -1.41
C ALA A 29 -7.43 3.32 -2.05
N HIS A 30 -6.75 2.20 -1.85
CA HIS A 30 -7.19 0.89 -2.31
C HIS A 30 -8.48 0.41 -1.63
N GLU A 31 -8.56 0.54 -0.30
CA GLU A 31 -9.77 0.18 0.46
C GLU A 31 -10.97 1.06 0.05
N ALA A 32 -10.76 2.35 -0.16
CA ALA A 32 -11.81 3.28 -0.59
C ALA A 32 -12.32 2.92 -1.99
N ALA A 33 -11.41 2.65 -2.94
CA ALA A 33 -11.79 2.23 -4.28
C ALA A 33 -12.57 0.91 -4.25
N TYR A 34 -12.12 -0.05 -3.44
CA TYR A 34 -12.78 -1.33 -3.27
C TYR A 34 -14.18 -1.19 -2.66
N ALA A 35 -14.32 -0.35 -1.63
CA ALA A 35 -15.61 -0.09 -0.99
C ALA A 35 -16.63 0.51 -1.98
N ARG A 36 -16.21 1.47 -2.82
CA ARG A 36 -17.06 1.99 -3.92
C ARG A 36 -17.44 0.85 -4.87
N TYR A 37 -16.46 0.08 -5.33
CA TYR A 37 -16.69 -1.01 -6.27
C TYR A 37 -17.70 -2.04 -5.73
N GLN A 38 -17.66 -2.36 -4.43
CA GLN A 38 -18.65 -3.23 -3.80
C GLN A 38 -20.07 -2.63 -3.77
N GLN A 39 -20.20 -1.31 -3.61
CA GLN A 39 -21.50 -0.62 -3.63
C GLN A 39 -22.09 -0.56 -5.05
N GLU A 40 -21.23 -0.44 -6.06
CA GLU A 40 -21.61 -0.28 -7.47
C GLU A 40 -21.48 -1.59 -8.29
N LEU A 41 -21.44 -2.73 -7.60
CA LEU A 41 -21.06 -4.01 -8.21
C LEU A 41 -21.92 -4.32 -9.45
N PRO A 42 -21.34 -4.40 -10.66
CA PRO A 42 -22.12 -4.62 -11.87
C PRO A 42 -22.86 -5.96 -11.83
N VAL A 43 -24.14 -5.96 -12.19
CA VAL A 43 -25.03 -7.15 -12.18
C VAL A 43 -24.43 -8.33 -12.97
N ARG A 44 -23.61 -8.07 -13.99
CA ARG A 44 -22.98 -9.09 -14.85
C ARG A 44 -21.54 -9.45 -14.47
N THR A 45 -20.99 -8.92 -13.39
CA THR A 45 -19.58 -9.18 -12.99
C THR A 45 -19.29 -10.67 -12.84
N ARG A 46 -20.27 -11.45 -12.36
CA ARG A 46 -20.13 -12.90 -12.19
C ARG A 46 -20.03 -13.69 -13.50
N SER A 47 -20.36 -13.09 -14.64
CA SER A 47 -20.19 -13.70 -15.96
C SER A 47 -18.81 -13.46 -16.57
N GLU A 48 -18.01 -12.54 -16.00
CA GLU A 48 -16.64 -12.31 -16.43
C GLU A 48 -15.69 -13.41 -15.88
N PRO A 49 -14.55 -13.65 -16.54
CA PRO A 49 -13.51 -14.52 -15.99
C PRO A 49 -13.06 -14.10 -14.59
N LEU A 50 -12.72 -15.06 -13.72
CA LEU A 50 -12.34 -14.80 -12.32
C LEU A 50 -11.26 -13.73 -12.16
N TRP A 51 -10.26 -13.68 -13.06
CA TRP A 51 -9.19 -12.70 -13.00
C TRP A 51 -9.65 -11.25 -13.22
N LYS A 52 -10.82 -11.03 -13.83
CA LYS A 52 -11.47 -9.72 -13.94
C LYS A 52 -12.47 -9.43 -12.83
N GLN A 53 -12.82 -10.42 -12.01
CA GLN A 53 -13.74 -10.19 -10.90
C GLN A 53 -12.98 -9.51 -9.76
N GLY A 54 -12.93 -8.18 -9.80
CA GLY A 54 -12.17 -7.34 -8.86
C GLY A 54 -12.47 -7.66 -7.41
N ASP A 55 -13.73 -7.93 -7.06
CA ASP A 55 -14.16 -8.29 -5.71
C ASP A 55 -13.58 -9.62 -5.25
N VAL A 56 -13.48 -10.60 -6.14
CA VAL A 56 -12.91 -11.91 -5.84
C VAL A 56 -11.41 -11.79 -5.67
N VAL A 57 -10.71 -11.24 -6.66
CA VAL A 57 -9.24 -11.17 -6.65
C VAL A 57 -8.73 -10.24 -5.57
N TRP A 58 -9.25 -9.01 -5.52
CA TRP A 58 -8.76 -7.99 -4.60
C TRP A 58 -9.25 -8.21 -3.18
N GLY A 59 -10.50 -8.67 -3.00
CA GLY A 59 -11.05 -8.95 -1.68
C GLY A 59 -10.44 -10.17 -1.01
N SER A 60 -10.02 -11.20 -1.77
CA SER A 60 -9.47 -12.44 -1.20
C SER A 60 -7.95 -12.51 -1.16
N ARG A 61 -7.24 -11.83 -2.08
CA ARG A 61 -5.78 -11.92 -2.19
C ARG A 61 -5.11 -10.58 -1.94
N VAL A 62 -5.46 -9.55 -2.69
CA VAL A 62 -4.68 -8.31 -2.71
C VAL A 62 -4.80 -7.53 -1.40
N LEU A 63 -6.01 -7.11 -1.03
CA LEU A 63 -6.24 -6.29 0.16
C LEU A 63 -5.83 -7.01 1.45
N PRO A 64 -6.16 -8.30 1.66
CA PRO A 64 -5.68 -9.03 2.83
C PRO A 64 -4.15 -9.07 2.95
N ASN A 65 -3.43 -9.11 1.83
CA ASN A 65 -1.96 -9.17 1.84
C ASN A 65 -1.31 -7.82 2.17
N ILE A 66 -1.90 -6.70 1.75
CA ILE A 66 -1.31 -5.37 2.00
C ILE A 66 -1.72 -4.77 3.35
N ARG A 67 -2.92 -5.08 3.85
CA ARG A 67 -3.50 -4.54 5.08
C ARG A 67 -2.56 -4.60 6.31
N PRO A 68 -1.88 -5.72 6.61
CA PRO A 68 -1.03 -5.84 7.81
C PRO A 68 0.08 -4.78 7.85
N SER A 69 0.50 -4.29 6.69
CA SER A 69 1.59 -3.34 6.55
C SER A 69 1.27 -1.98 7.16
N ARG A 70 -0.01 -1.62 7.27
CA ARG A 70 -0.43 -0.42 8.01
C ARG A 70 0.12 -0.46 9.44
N GLU A 71 -0.17 -1.54 10.16
CA GLU A 71 0.23 -1.69 11.56
C GLU A 71 1.75 -1.86 11.68
N GLN A 72 2.37 -2.62 10.78
CA GLN A 72 3.83 -2.80 10.77
C GLN A 72 4.59 -1.48 10.67
N TYR A 73 4.16 -0.56 9.78
CA TYR A 73 4.82 0.73 9.61
C TYR A 73 4.47 1.75 10.69
N ILE A 74 3.28 1.68 11.30
CA ILE A 74 2.98 2.42 12.53
C ILE A 74 3.92 1.98 13.65
N ASN A 75 4.07 0.68 13.87
CA ASN A 75 4.94 0.13 14.91
C ASN A 75 6.41 0.47 14.67
N ALA A 76 6.87 0.40 13.43
CA ALA A 76 8.22 0.80 13.07
C ALA A 76 8.51 2.28 13.35
N TYR A 77 7.56 3.17 13.03
CA TYR A 77 7.69 4.58 13.38
C TYR A 77 7.77 4.77 14.90
N ILE A 78 6.92 4.09 15.68
CA ILE A 78 6.96 4.13 17.14
C ILE A 78 8.33 3.66 17.66
N LEU A 79 8.82 2.50 17.21
CA LEU A 79 10.15 2.00 17.57
C LEU A 79 11.25 3.01 17.23
N ARG A 80 11.15 3.65 16.06
CA ARG A 80 12.12 4.65 15.62
C ARG A 80 12.13 5.87 16.54
N THR A 81 10.96 6.37 16.96
CA THR A 81 10.88 7.52 17.88
C THR A 81 11.49 7.23 19.26
N HIS A 82 11.57 5.96 19.65
CA HIS A 82 12.25 5.51 20.87
C HIS A 82 13.72 5.11 20.64
N ASN A 83 14.30 5.41 19.48
CA ASN A 83 15.66 5.00 19.08
C ASN A 83 15.92 3.47 19.21
N ASN A 84 14.88 2.66 19.04
CA ASN A 84 15.00 1.21 19.08
C ASN A 84 15.49 0.69 17.71
N PRO A 85 16.60 -0.08 17.63
CA PRO A 85 17.14 -0.59 16.37
C PRO A 85 16.20 -1.56 15.64
N GLU A 86 15.22 -2.17 16.32
CA GLU A 86 14.20 -3.02 15.68
C GLU A 86 13.36 -2.26 14.64
N ALA A 87 13.35 -0.91 14.68
CA ALA A 87 12.74 -0.09 13.66
C ALA A 87 13.31 -0.35 12.25
N PHE A 88 14.58 -0.76 12.13
CA PHE A 88 15.21 -1.02 10.83
C PHE A 88 14.94 -2.41 10.27
N ARG A 89 14.23 -3.26 11.02
CA ARG A 89 13.85 -4.61 10.56
C ARG A 89 12.70 -4.59 9.56
N ILE A 90 12.08 -3.42 9.35
CA ILE A 90 11.06 -3.19 8.33
C ILE A 90 11.68 -2.56 7.08
N GLY A 91 11.26 -3.01 5.90
CA GLY A 91 11.79 -2.54 4.63
C GLY A 91 11.15 -3.28 3.47
N HIS A 92 11.22 -2.68 2.28
CA HIS A 92 10.76 -3.23 0.99
C HIS A 92 9.25 -3.24 0.71
N ALA A 93 8.39 -2.91 1.65
CA ALA A 93 6.95 -3.12 1.46
C ALA A 93 6.35 -2.39 0.25
N MET A 94 6.73 -1.13 -0.03
CA MET A 94 6.22 -0.42 -1.22
C MET A 94 6.68 -1.08 -2.54
N ASN A 95 7.93 -1.53 -2.59
CA ASN A 95 8.46 -2.25 -3.76
C ASN A 95 7.78 -3.62 -3.91
N ASP A 96 7.58 -4.32 -2.79
CA ASP A 96 6.87 -5.60 -2.77
C ASP A 96 5.40 -5.43 -3.15
N PHE A 97 4.70 -4.37 -2.72
CA PHE A 97 3.34 -4.07 -3.17
C PHE A 97 3.32 -3.80 -4.67
N ASN A 98 4.17 -2.90 -5.16
CA ASN A 98 4.18 -2.57 -6.58
C ASN A 98 4.47 -3.79 -7.44
N ARG A 99 5.40 -4.67 -7.02
CA ARG A 99 5.69 -5.92 -7.74
C ARG A 99 4.55 -6.93 -7.65
N ASN A 100 3.98 -7.13 -6.47
CA ASN A 100 3.01 -8.20 -6.23
C ASN A 100 1.59 -7.80 -6.62
N ILE A 101 1.29 -6.51 -6.80
CA ILE A 101 -0.07 -6.03 -7.09
C ILE A 101 -0.27 -5.69 -8.57
N CYS A 102 0.79 -5.29 -9.28
CA CYS A 102 0.69 -4.89 -10.69
C CYS A 102 0.27 -6.04 -11.63
N GLU A 103 0.41 -7.30 -11.20
CA GLU A 103 -0.07 -8.47 -11.95
C GLU A 103 -1.60 -8.64 -11.90
N PHE A 104 -2.28 -8.01 -10.95
CA PHE A 104 -3.74 -8.11 -10.82
C PHE A 104 -4.44 -7.04 -11.64
N TRP A 105 -5.48 -7.45 -12.37
CA TRP A 105 -6.28 -6.53 -13.16
C TRP A 105 -6.98 -5.50 -12.25
N ASN A 106 -6.74 -4.22 -12.56
CA ASN A 106 -7.26 -3.06 -11.82
C ASN A 106 -8.27 -2.23 -12.61
N GLY A 107 -8.74 -2.72 -13.78
CA GLY A 107 -9.65 -1.97 -14.66
C GLY A 107 -11.04 -1.68 -14.11
N TRP A 108 -11.36 -2.17 -12.91
CA TRP A 108 -12.56 -1.82 -12.15
C TRP A 108 -12.40 -0.51 -11.35
N MET A 109 -11.17 -0.04 -11.17
CA MET A 109 -10.86 1.25 -10.55
C MET A 109 -11.01 2.37 -11.59
N THR A 110 -11.56 3.50 -11.15
CA THR A 110 -11.64 4.71 -11.96
C THR A 110 -10.26 5.35 -12.14
N ASP A 111 -10.07 6.15 -13.18
CA ASP A 111 -8.82 6.90 -13.41
C ASP A 111 -8.45 7.78 -12.19
N LYS A 112 -9.46 8.34 -11.50
CA LYS A 112 -9.24 9.15 -10.30
C LYS A 112 -8.63 8.32 -9.16
N GLU A 113 -9.13 7.10 -8.95
CA GLU A 113 -8.63 6.19 -7.91
C GLU A 113 -7.21 5.73 -8.25
N GLN A 114 -6.97 5.34 -9.50
CA GLN A 114 -5.63 4.94 -9.95
C GLN A 114 -4.61 6.09 -9.80
N ASN A 115 -5.00 7.32 -10.13
CA ASN A 115 -4.15 8.49 -9.92
C ASN A 115 -3.89 8.79 -8.43
N GLN A 116 -4.88 8.56 -7.56
CA GLN A 116 -4.71 8.74 -6.12
C GLN A 116 -3.75 7.70 -5.54
N ILE A 117 -3.85 6.45 -6.00
CA ILE A 117 -2.95 5.36 -5.64
C ILE A 117 -1.52 5.69 -6.09
N ALA A 118 -1.34 6.07 -7.36
CA ALA A 118 -0.03 6.40 -7.91
C ALA A 118 0.66 7.55 -7.15
N ARG A 119 -0.09 8.56 -6.69
CA ARG A 119 0.45 9.65 -5.85
C ARG A 119 0.93 9.20 -4.48
N ALA A 120 0.39 8.10 -3.95
CA ALA A 120 0.82 7.54 -2.66
C ALA A 120 2.06 6.65 -2.79
N GLU A 121 2.36 6.14 -3.99
CA GLU A 121 3.55 5.32 -4.24
C GLU A 121 4.85 6.13 -4.27
N GLY A 122 4.78 7.43 -4.59
CA GLY A 122 5.92 8.36 -4.65
C GLY A 122 6.31 8.76 -6.06
#